data_AF-A0A183BX86-F1
#
_entry.id   AF-A0A183BX86-F1
#
_cell.length_a   1.000
_cell.length_b   1.000
_cell.length_c   1.000
_cell.angle_alpha   90.00
_cell.angle_beta   90.00
_cell.angle_gamma   90.00
#
_symmetry.space_group_name_H-M   'P 1'
#
loop_
_entity.id
_entity.type
_entity.pdbx_description
1 polymer ?
#
loop_
_entity_poly.entity_id
_entity_poly.type
_entity_poly.pdbx_seq_one_letter_code
_entity_poly.pdbx_strand_id
1 'polypeptide(L)'
;MAGGRFAGQIRNRDVVVVDNNGHIIYIPPRTLEVERLVAQFINELNTALAAVAAREEEATTVAAWAHYRLVALHPFHDGNGRASRLLMNLVLTRAGLAPLILPSGSRARYNELLRASNHGRLGGICVVHHVPTPVHG
;
A
#
# COMPACT_ATOMS: atom_id res chain seq x y z
N MET A 1 -28.01 9.94 2.99
CA MET A 1 -27.25 9.77 4.24
C MET A 1 -27.30 8.31 4.66
N ALA A 2 -26.25 7.52 4.35
CA ALA A 2 -26.13 6.12 4.79
C ALA A 2 -24.65 5.78 5.05
N GLY A 3 -23.97 6.61 5.86
CA GLY A 3 -22.51 6.52 6.06
C GLY A 3 -22.04 5.65 7.22
N GLY A 4 -22.94 5.08 8.04
CA GLY A 4 -22.58 4.49 9.32
C GLY A 4 -22.47 2.97 9.40
N ARG A 5 -22.86 2.21 8.36
CA ARG A 5 -23.11 0.75 8.52
C ARG A 5 -21.90 -0.17 8.40
N PHE A 6 -20.74 0.33 7.98
CA PHE A 6 -19.59 -0.51 7.62
C PHE A 6 -18.21 0.05 8.06
N ALA A 7 -18.18 1.20 8.75
CA ALA A 7 -16.92 1.79 9.19
C ALA A 7 -16.21 0.88 10.20
N GLY A 8 -14.90 0.67 10.03
CA GLY A 8 -14.09 -0.17 10.91
C GLY A 8 -14.28 -1.68 10.75
N GLN A 9 -15.08 -2.13 9.78
CA GLN A 9 -15.35 -3.55 9.53
C GLN A 9 -14.68 -4.02 8.24
N ILE A 10 -14.09 -5.22 8.26
CA ILE A 10 -13.69 -5.92 7.04
C ILE A 10 -14.95 -6.16 6.20
N ARG A 11 -14.82 -6.00 4.88
CA ARG A 11 -15.92 -6.17 3.95
C ARG A 11 -16.47 -7.59 4.04
N ASN A 12 -17.79 -7.70 3.92
CA ASN A 12 -18.51 -8.98 4.01
C ASN A 12 -19.01 -9.50 2.65
N ARG A 13 -18.59 -8.87 1.55
CA ARG A 13 -18.94 -9.28 0.19
C ARG A 13 -17.81 -9.00 -0.77
N ASP A 14 -17.82 -9.72 -1.89
CA ASP A 14 -16.87 -9.49 -2.96
C ASP A 14 -17.14 -8.14 -3.60
N VAL A 15 -16.06 -7.47 -3.98
CA VAL A 15 -16.10 -6.14 -4.58
C VAL A 15 -15.16 -6.13 -5.77
N VAL A 16 -15.39 -5.19 -6.67
CA VAL A 16 -14.48 -4.87 -7.77
C VAL A 16 -14.10 -3.40 -7.64
N VAL A 17 -12.86 -3.08 -8.01
CA VAL A 17 -12.44 -1.69 -8.10
C VAL A 17 -12.71 -1.23 -9.52
N VAL A 18 -13.43 -0.12 -9.64
CA VAL A 18 -13.79 0.48 -10.93
C VAL A 18 -13.13 1.85 -11.10
N ASP A 19 -12.91 2.27 -12.35
CA ASP A 19 -12.57 3.66 -12.66
C ASP A 19 -13.81 4.56 -12.71
N ASN A 20 -13.62 5.84 -13.04
CA ASN A 20 -14.70 6.82 -13.15
C ASN A 20 -15.69 6.52 -14.29
N ASN A 21 -15.31 5.67 -15.24
CA ASN A 21 -16.16 5.24 -16.36
C ASN A 21 -16.90 3.92 -16.05
N GLY A 22 -16.70 3.37 -14.85
CA GLY A 22 -17.31 2.10 -14.43
C GLY A 22 -16.58 0.86 -14.94
N HIS A 23 -15.44 0.99 -15.62
CA HIS A 23 -14.67 -0.18 -16.04
C HIS A 23 -14.02 -0.86 -14.83
N ILE A 24 -14.05 -2.18 -14.79
CA ILE A 24 -13.34 -2.95 -13.76
C ILE A 24 -11.83 -2.83 -14.02
N ILE A 25 -11.11 -2.33 -13.02
CA ILE A 25 -9.68 -2.07 -13.10
C ILE A 25 -8.85 -2.98 -12.23
N TYR A 26 -9.49 -3.59 -11.21
CA TYR A 26 -8.85 -4.54 -10.31
C TYR A 26 -9.91 -5.39 -9.60
N ILE A 27 -9.61 -6.66 -9.43
CA ILE A 27 -10.43 -7.61 -8.67
C ILE A 27 -9.59 -8.05 -7.45
N PRO A 28 -9.95 -7.60 -6.23
CA PRO A 28 -9.25 -7.99 -5.00
C PRO A 28 -9.50 -9.45 -4.62
N PRO A 29 -8.78 -9.99 -3.62
CA PRO A 29 -9.01 -11.34 -3.09
C PRO A 29 -10.47 -11.61 -2.70
N ARG A 30 -10.86 -12.88 -2.58
CA ARG A 30 -12.23 -13.22 -2.15
C ARG A 30 -12.43 -12.81 -0.70
N THR A 31 -13.66 -12.40 -0.35
CA THR A 31 -14.04 -11.96 1.00
C THR A 31 -13.60 -12.93 2.09
N LEU A 32 -13.78 -14.23 1.84
CA LEU A 32 -13.41 -15.31 2.76
C LEU A 32 -11.90 -15.34 3.09
N GLU A 33 -11.06 -14.80 2.21
CA GLU A 33 -9.61 -14.79 2.36
C GLU A 33 -9.09 -13.50 2.98
N VAL A 34 -9.85 -12.40 2.89
CA VAL A 34 -9.39 -11.05 3.24
C VAL A 34 -8.90 -10.98 4.67
N GLU A 35 -9.65 -11.52 5.63
CA GLU A 35 -9.30 -11.45 7.04
C GLU A 35 -7.97 -12.15 7.33
N ARG A 36 -7.79 -13.37 6.81
CA ARG A 36 -6.54 -14.12 6.91
C ARG A 36 -5.38 -13.36 6.27
N LEU A 37 -5.59 -12.79 5.08
CA LEU A 37 -4.56 -12.05 4.35
C LEU A 37 -4.18 -10.72 5.02
N VAL A 38 -5.14 -10.04 5.64
CA VAL A 38 -4.88 -8.84 6.44
C VAL A 38 -4.08 -9.18 7.70
N ALA A 39 -4.44 -10.26 8.41
CA ALA A 39 -3.68 -10.71 9.56
C ALA A 39 -2.23 -11.07 9.18
N GLN A 40 -2.05 -11.78 8.06
CA GLN A 40 -0.73 -12.05 7.50
C GLN A 40 0.03 -10.77 7.17
N PHE A 41 -0.61 -9.82 6.48
CA PHE A 41 -0.01 -8.53 6.16
C PHE A 41 0.44 -7.75 7.40
N ILE A 42 -0.36 -7.74 8.47
CA ILE A 42 0.00 -7.08 9.73
C ILE A 42 1.27 -7.71 10.33
N ASN A 43 1.39 -9.03 10.33
CA ASN A 43 2.59 -9.73 10.83
C ASN A 43 3.84 -9.42 9.99
N GLU A 44 3.69 -9.43 8.66
CA GLU A 44 4.76 -9.06 7.72
C GLU A 44 5.20 -7.60 7.94
N LEU A 45 4.23 -6.69 8.12
CA LEU A 45 4.51 -5.28 8.37
C LEU A 45 5.22 -5.04 9.69
N ASN A 46 4.78 -5.69 10.77
CA ASN A 46 5.45 -5.58 12.06
C ASN A 46 6.91 -6.09 12.00
N THR A 47 7.13 -7.19 11.27
CA THR A 47 8.48 -7.72 11.04
C THR A 47 9.34 -6.73 10.25
N ALA A 48 8.80 -6.17 9.15
CA ALA A 48 9.50 -5.18 8.35
C ALA A 48 9.84 -3.92 9.17
N LEU A 49 8.88 -3.42 9.95
CA LEU A 49 9.07 -2.25 10.83
C LEU A 49 10.13 -2.48 11.91
N ALA A 50 10.25 -3.69 12.44
CA ALA A 50 11.30 -4.04 13.40
C ALA A 50 12.69 -4.12 12.76
N ALA A 51 12.77 -4.44 11.47
CA ALA A 51 14.02 -4.56 10.72
C ALA A 51 14.54 -3.21 10.16
N VAL A 52 13.68 -2.19 10.04
CA VAL A 52 14.07 -0.86 9.56
C VAL A 52 15.06 -0.21 10.53
N ALA A 53 16.30 -0.01 10.08
CA ALA A 53 17.39 0.54 10.90
C ALA A 53 17.41 2.08 10.89
N ALA A 54 16.24 2.72 10.80
CA ALA A 54 16.08 4.17 10.62
C ALA A 54 16.75 4.77 9.37
N ARG A 55 17.02 3.94 8.34
CA ARG A 55 17.49 4.44 7.03
C ARG A 55 16.29 4.91 6.21
N GLU A 56 16.41 6.11 5.62
CA GLU A 56 15.34 6.75 4.86
C GLU A 56 14.83 5.88 3.69
N GLU A 57 15.76 5.25 2.96
CA GLU A 57 15.45 4.36 1.83
C GLU A 57 14.65 3.12 2.25
N GLU A 58 15.01 2.49 3.37
CA GLU A 58 14.30 1.33 3.91
C GLU A 58 12.89 1.73 4.37
N ALA A 59 12.79 2.82 5.13
CA ALA A 59 11.51 3.31 5.64
C ALA A 59 10.56 3.69 4.51
N THR A 60 11.07 4.33 3.44
CA THR A 60 10.30 4.69 2.26
C THR A 60 9.82 3.44 1.51
N THR A 61 10.69 2.43 1.39
CA THR A 61 10.34 1.16 0.75
C THR A 61 9.23 0.43 1.52
N VAL A 62 9.35 0.33 2.85
CA VAL A 62 8.33 -0.29 3.70
C VAL A 62 7.02 0.50 3.65
N ALA A 63 7.07 1.84 3.66
CA ALA A 63 5.88 2.68 3.56
C ALA A 63 5.14 2.47 2.24
N ALA A 64 5.87 2.44 1.13
CA ALA A 64 5.29 2.21 -0.19
C ALA A 64 4.70 0.80 -0.34
N TRP A 65 5.40 -0.22 0.18
CA TRP A 65 4.90 -1.59 0.20
C TRP A 65 3.63 -1.71 1.05
N ALA A 66 3.62 -1.14 2.27
CA ALA A 66 2.48 -1.19 3.17
C ALA A 66 1.24 -0.52 2.55
N HIS A 67 1.44 0.64 1.92
CA HIS A 67 0.43 1.34 1.16
C HIS A 67 -0.16 0.45 0.06
N TYR A 68 0.70 -0.08 -0.82
CA TYR A 68 0.29 -0.91 -1.95
C TYR A 68 -0.47 -2.15 -1.47
N ARG A 69 0.09 -2.86 -0.48
CA ARG A 69 -0.46 -4.11 0.01
C ARG A 69 -1.88 -3.92 0.57
N LEU A 70 -2.12 -2.85 1.33
CA LEU A 70 -3.47 -2.57 1.85
C LEU A 70 -4.46 -2.21 0.74
N VAL A 71 -4.05 -1.42 -0.28
CA VAL A 71 -4.92 -1.11 -1.43
C VAL A 71 -5.29 -2.38 -2.20
N ALA A 72 -4.32 -3.28 -2.39
CA ALA A 72 -4.50 -4.53 -3.11
C ALA A 72 -5.38 -5.54 -2.35
N LEU A 73 -5.22 -5.67 -1.03
CA LEU A 73 -6.12 -6.51 -0.22
C LEU A 73 -7.56 -5.98 -0.24
N HIS A 74 -7.71 -4.66 -0.34
CA HIS A 74 -8.99 -3.95 -0.40
C HIS A 74 -9.97 -4.40 0.71
N PRO A 75 -9.56 -4.32 1.99
CA PRO A 75 -10.29 -4.98 3.07
C PRO A 75 -11.58 -4.29 3.46
N PHE A 76 -11.80 -3.02 3.12
CA PHE A 76 -12.98 -2.26 3.54
C PHE A 76 -13.96 -2.05 2.39
N HIS A 77 -15.22 -1.73 2.73
CA HIS A 77 -16.24 -1.36 1.74
C HIS A 77 -15.96 -0.02 1.04
N ASP A 78 -15.37 0.93 1.77
CA ASP A 78 -14.91 2.22 1.25
C ASP A 78 -13.71 2.68 2.08
N GLY A 79 -12.94 3.62 1.54
CA GLY A 79 -11.85 4.27 2.25
C GLY A 79 -10.52 3.54 2.19
N ASN A 80 -10.40 2.44 1.42
CA ASN A 80 -9.15 1.69 1.26
C ASN A 80 -7.97 2.60 0.89
N GLY A 81 -8.14 3.45 -0.14
CA GLY A 81 -7.09 4.40 -0.52
C GLY A 81 -6.74 5.43 0.57
N ARG A 82 -7.73 5.88 1.37
CA ARG A 82 -7.49 6.81 2.49
C ARG A 82 -6.72 6.11 3.61
N ALA A 83 -7.15 4.92 4.00
CA ALA A 83 -6.49 4.09 5.00
C ALA A 83 -5.06 3.75 4.59
N SER A 84 -4.82 3.38 3.33
CA SER A 84 -3.48 3.05 2.84
C SER A 84 -2.53 4.24 2.87
N ARG A 85 -2.99 5.46 2.55
CA ARG A 85 -2.17 6.68 2.66
C ARG A 85 -1.88 7.04 4.11
N LEU A 86 -2.85 6.85 5.01
CA LEU A 86 -2.62 7.04 6.44
C LEU A 86 -1.59 6.03 6.97
N LEU A 87 -1.68 4.77 6.56
CA LEU A 87 -0.71 3.74 6.93
C LEU A 87 0.69 4.07 6.40
N MET A 88 0.80 4.47 5.13
CA MET A 88 2.06 4.94 4.53
C MET A 88 2.72 6.04 5.37
N ASN A 89 1.95 7.08 5.70
CA ASN A 89 2.45 8.22 6.45
C ASN A 89 2.74 7.85 7.91
N LEU A 90 2.01 6.90 8.50
CA LEU A 90 2.32 6.36 9.81
C LEU A 90 3.69 5.67 9.81
N VAL A 91 4.01 4.87 8.79
CA VAL A 91 5.33 4.23 8.64
C VAL A 91 6.43 5.28 8.52
N LEU A 92 6.25 6.28 7.64
CA LEU A 92 7.23 7.36 7.43
C LEU A 92 7.48 8.16 8.72
N THR A 93 6.40 8.59 9.38
CA THR A 93 6.49 9.39 10.61
C THR A 93 7.10 8.61 11.78
N ARG A 94 6.83 7.30 11.89
CA ARG A 94 7.48 6.43 12.88
C ARG A 94 9.00 6.32 12.64
N ALA A 95 9.45 6.45 11.40
CA ALA A 95 10.86 6.50 11.03
C ALA A 95 11.48 7.91 11.13
N GLY A 96 10.73 8.92 11.59
CA GLY A 96 11.20 10.30 11.68
C GLY A 96 11.18 11.08 10.36
N LEU A 97 10.56 10.52 9.32
CA LEU A 97 10.45 11.15 8.00
C LEU A 97 9.20 12.02 7.88
N ALA A 98 9.26 13.01 6.99
CA ALA A 98 8.12 13.85 6.68
C ALA A 98 6.98 13.04 6.02
N PRO A 99 5.71 13.33 6.34
CA PRO A 99 4.59 12.67 5.70
C PRO A 99 4.52 13.05 4.22
N LEU A 100 4.21 12.06 3.37
CA LEU A 100 4.03 12.29 1.94
C LEU A 100 2.59 12.74 1.67
N ILE A 101 2.44 13.91 1.06
CA ILE A 101 1.17 14.40 0.55
C ILE A 101 1.10 14.05 -0.94
N LEU A 102 0.10 13.25 -1.31
CA LEU A 102 -0.20 12.94 -2.71
C LEU A 102 -1.28 13.92 -3.21
N PRO A 103 -0.95 14.90 -4.06
CA PRO A 103 -1.93 15.85 -4.59
C PRO A 103 -3.03 15.14 -5.39
N SER A 104 -4.23 15.69 -5.39
CA SER A 104 -5.38 15.17 -6.14
C SER A 104 -5.12 15.06 -7.65
N GLY A 105 -4.29 15.94 -8.21
CA GLY A 105 -3.86 15.90 -9.61
C GLY A 105 -2.96 14.71 -9.98
N SER A 106 -2.39 14.01 -9.01
CA SER A 106 -1.50 12.86 -9.23
C SER A 106 -2.24 11.52 -9.30
N ARG A 107 -3.59 11.52 -9.21
CA ARG A 107 -4.41 10.30 -9.14
C ARG A 107 -4.22 9.38 -10.35
N ALA A 108 -4.06 9.93 -11.55
CA ALA A 108 -3.83 9.15 -12.77
C ALA A 108 -2.49 8.41 -12.71
N ARG A 109 -1.40 9.13 -12.44
CA ARG A 109 -0.04 8.57 -12.29
C ARG A 109 0.05 7.58 -11.12
N TYR A 110 -0.62 7.86 -10.02
CA TYR A 110 -0.71 6.96 -8.87
C TYR A 110 -1.43 5.65 -9.23
N ASN A 111 -2.56 5.72 -9.92
CA ASN A 111 -3.29 4.53 -10.38
C ASN A 111 -2.47 3.73 -11.39
N GLU A 112 -1.72 4.39 -12.27
CA GLU A 112 -0.79 3.74 -13.20
C GLU A 112 0.30 2.96 -12.47
N LEU A 113 0.95 3.55 -11.46
CA LEU A 113 1.97 2.88 -10.66
C LEU A 113 1.42 1.68 -9.87
N LEU A 114 0.20 1.80 -9.33
CA LEU A 114 -0.50 0.69 -8.68
C LEU A 114 -0.77 -0.45 -9.68
N ARG A 115 -1.23 -0.13 -10.89
CA ARG A 115 -1.46 -1.13 -11.96
C ARG A 115 -0.16 -1.79 -12.41
N ALA A 116 0.93 -1.05 -12.53
CA ALA A 116 2.24 -1.60 -12.89
C ALA A 116 2.73 -2.59 -11.83
N SER A 117 2.48 -2.30 -10.56
CA SER A 117 2.85 -3.15 -9.42
C SER A 117 2.02 -4.43 -9.36
N ASN A 118 0.74 -4.39 -9.79
CA ASN A 118 -0.14 -5.56 -9.87
C ASN A 118 0.30 -6.60 -10.93
N HIS A 119 1.07 -6.21 -11.95
CA HIS A 119 1.54 -7.10 -13.03
C HIS A 119 2.90 -7.78 -12.72
N GLY A 120 3.22 -8.00 -11.44
CA GLY A 120 4.46 -8.67 -11.04
C GLY A 120 5.74 -7.85 -11.24
N ARG A 121 5.62 -6.57 -11.59
CA ARG A 121 6.75 -5.65 -11.73
C ARG A 121 6.78 -4.69 -10.54
N LEU A 122 7.25 -5.21 -9.40
CA LEU A 122 7.59 -4.40 -8.22
C LEU A 122 8.80 -3.46 -8.45
N GLY A 123 9.38 -3.45 -9.66
CA GLY A 123 10.52 -2.60 -10.05
C GLY A 123 10.22 -1.13 -10.34
N GLY A 124 9.04 -0.61 -9.98
CA GLY A 124 8.70 0.82 -10.13
C GLY A 124 8.78 1.65 -8.84
N ILE A 125 8.81 0.99 -7.67
CA ILE A 125 8.91 1.65 -6.36
C ILE A 125 10.05 1.04 -5.51
N CYS A 126 10.75 0.02 -6.01
CA CYS A 126 12.08 -0.37 -5.57
C CYS A 126 13.12 0.17 -6.55
N VAL A 127 13.73 1.32 -6.27
CA VAL A 127 15.15 1.50 -6.63
C VAL A 127 15.90 1.36 -5.32
N VAL A 128 16.33 0.13 -5.08
CA VAL A 128 17.31 -0.23 -4.05
C VAL A 128 18.68 0.12 -4.65
N HIS A 129 19.37 1.04 -3.99
CA HIS A 129 20.82 1.20 -3.94
C HIS A 129 21.63 1.47 -5.22
N HIS A 130 22.23 2.66 -5.17
CA HIS A 130 23.58 3.01 -5.65
C HIS A 130 24.57 1.83 -5.47
N VAL A 131 25.30 1.48 -6.53
CA VAL A 131 26.49 0.63 -6.46
C VAL A 131 27.72 1.53 -6.35
N PRO A 132 28.40 1.61 -5.19
CA PRO A 132 29.81 1.96 -5.16
C PRO A 132 30.66 0.68 -5.16
N THR A 133 31.64 0.69 -6.05
CA THR A 133 32.69 -0.30 -6.32
C THR A 133 33.36 -0.91 -5.08
N PRO A 134 33.79 -2.19 -5.12
CA PRO A 134 34.83 -2.66 -4.21
C PRO A 134 36.19 -2.13 -4.68
N VAL A 135 36.74 -1.17 -3.95
CA VAL A 135 38.20 -1.11 -3.79
C VAL A 135 38.62 -2.25 -2.88
N HIS A 136 39.71 -2.95 -3.23
CA HIS A 136 40.85 -3.36 -2.40
C HIS A 136 41.65 -4.43 -3.16
N GLY A 137 42.92 -4.12 -3.48
CA GLY A 137 43.90 -5.00 -4.10
C GLY A 137 44.77 -4.27 -5.12
#